data_AF-A0AAV5TKQ9-F1
#
_entry.id   AF-A0AAV5TKQ9-F1
#
_cell.length_a   1.000
_cell.length_b   1.000
_cell.length_c   1.000
_cell.angle_alpha   90.00
_cell.angle_beta   90.00
_cell.angle_gamma   90.00
#
_symmetry.space_group_name_H-M   'P 1'
#
loop_
_entity.id
_entity.type
_entity.pdbx_description
1 polymer ?
#
loop_
_entity_poly.entity_id
_entity_poly.type
_entity_poly.pdbx_seq_one_letter_code
_entity_poly.pdbx_strand_id
1 'polypeptide(L)'
;KLILAVYECSSFDPTKILLDFSSQVRSMSIAQHEIIVTDSCLFGRINEEYEFEYSLDVDWVSVIIEMLSRKVDKIYIENDAYPDYLSYENAIELTQRLPLLGKKIWLSVSFGRHKNENSKLLQ
;
A
#
# COMPACT_ATOMS: atom_id res chain seq x y z
N LYS A 1 -10.15 -11.71 19.63
CA LYS A 1 -9.65 -10.96 18.45
C LYS A 1 -9.51 -9.51 18.88
N LEU A 2 -8.28 -9.00 19.02
CA LEU A 2 -8.03 -7.59 19.31
C LEU A 2 -7.88 -6.87 17.97
N ILE A 3 -8.58 -5.75 17.78
CA ILE A 3 -8.50 -4.92 16.57
C ILE A 3 -8.12 -3.51 17.05
N LEU A 4 -7.05 -2.95 16.49
CA LEU A 4 -6.66 -1.56 16.67
C LEU A 4 -7.02 -0.83 15.38
N ALA A 5 -7.82 0.22 15.48
CA ALA A 5 -8.12 1.13 14.38
C ALA A 5 -7.45 2.47 14.67
N VAL A 6 -6.61 2.92 13.75
CA VAL A 6 -5.95 4.24 13.79
C VAL A 6 -6.54 5.03 12.64
N TYR A 7 -7.21 6.14 12.94
CA TYR A 7 -7.93 6.95 11.94
C TYR A 7 -6.98 7.96 11.30
N GLU A 8 -6.91 9.16 11.88
CA GLU A 8 -6.04 10.22 11.38
C GLU A 8 -4.60 9.93 11.81
N CYS A 9 -3.74 9.63 10.84
CA CYS A 9 -2.34 9.32 11.05
C CYS A 9 -1.51 10.23 10.15
N SER A 10 -0.87 11.25 10.73
CA SER A 10 0.11 12.09 10.04
C SER A 10 1.51 11.60 10.38
N SER A 11 2.34 11.39 9.34
CA SER A 11 3.72 10.96 9.50
C SER A 11 4.60 11.55 8.42
N PHE A 12 5.81 11.96 8.80
CA PHE A 12 6.86 12.35 7.85
C PHE A 12 7.51 11.14 7.17
N ASP A 13 7.35 9.93 7.73
CA ASP A 13 7.83 8.68 7.16
C ASP A 13 6.74 7.60 7.28
N PRO A 14 5.83 7.53 6.31
CA PRO A 14 4.77 6.53 6.31
C PRO A 14 5.32 5.10 6.22
N THR A 15 6.44 4.90 5.50
CA THR A 15 7.04 3.58 5.30
C THR A 15 7.51 2.99 6.62
N LYS A 16 8.21 3.77 7.45
CA LYS A 16 8.67 3.34 8.77
C LYS A 16 7.51 2.89 9.67
N ILE A 17 6.41 3.64 9.69
CA ILE A 17 5.24 3.29 10.50
C ILE A 17 4.64 1.96 10.05
N LEU A 18 4.44 1.78 8.74
CA LEU A 18 3.91 0.53 8.17
C LEU A 18 4.81 -0.66 8.52
N LEU A 19 6.13 -0.47 8.39
CA LEU A 19 7.13 -1.45 8.75
C LEU A 19 7.10 -1.78 10.24
N ASP A 20 7.06 -0.79 11.12
CA ASP A 20 6.98 -0.99 12.58
C ASP A 20 5.72 -1.78 12.97
N PHE A 21 4.55 -1.44 12.41
CA PHE A 21 3.33 -2.18 12.64
C PHE A 21 3.40 -3.61 12.09
N SER A 22 3.97 -3.80 10.89
CA SER A 22 4.10 -5.13 10.26
C SER A 22 4.96 -6.11 11.09
N SER A 23 5.82 -5.59 11.98
CA SER A 23 6.57 -6.39 12.94
C SER A 23 5.75 -6.84 14.14
N GLN A 24 4.62 -6.19 14.44
CA GLN A 24 3.81 -6.43 15.63
C GLN A 24 2.56 -7.26 15.35
N VAL A 25 1.96 -7.13 14.17
CA VAL A 25 0.66 -7.75 13.83
C VAL A 25 0.80 -8.86 12.79
N ARG A 26 -0.18 -9.79 12.76
CA ARG A 26 -0.27 -10.84 11.72
C ARG A 26 -1.15 -10.45 10.53
N SER A 27 -1.99 -9.43 10.68
CA SER A 27 -2.91 -8.97 9.66
C SER A 27 -2.96 -7.45 9.71
N MET A 28 -2.94 -6.82 8.54
CA MET A 28 -3.05 -5.37 8.40
C MET A 28 -4.06 -5.05 7.30
N SER A 29 -4.86 -4.02 7.55
CA SER A 29 -5.82 -3.45 6.61
C SER A 29 -5.49 -1.98 6.50
N ILE A 30 -5.19 -1.52 5.30
CA ILE A 30 -4.86 -0.13 4.99
C ILE A 30 -5.95 0.34 4.04
N ALA A 31 -6.70 1.35 4.45
CA ALA A 31 -7.70 1.99 3.62
C ALA A 31 -7.33 3.46 3.48
N GLN A 32 -7.20 3.92 2.25
CA GLN A 32 -7.01 5.32 1.94
C GLN A 32 -8.25 5.84 1.22
N HIS A 33 -8.85 6.87 1.80
CA HIS A 33 -9.97 7.60 1.20
C HIS A 33 -9.47 8.92 0.62
N GLU A 34 -10.21 9.46 -0.35
CA GLU A 34 -9.94 10.77 -0.94
C GLU A 34 -9.89 11.84 0.17
N ILE A 35 -8.82 12.63 0.19
CA ILE A 35 -8.66 13.73 1.15
C ILE A 35 -8.95 15.01 0.38
N ILE A 36 -9.99 15.74 0.80
CA ILE A 36 -10.50 16.94 0.12
C ILE A 36 -9.56 18.16 0.30
N VAL A 37 -8.49 18.04 1.11
CA VAL A 37 -7.65 19.17 1.52
C VAL A 37 -6.17 18.81 1.41
N THR A 38 -5.39 19.83 1.04
CA THR A 38 -3.97 19.97 0.60
C THR A 38 -2.85 19.21 1.32
N ASP A 39 -3.14 18.20 2.13
CA ASP A 39 -2.12 17.49 2.90
C ASP A 39 -1.69 16.18 2.23
N SER A 40 -0.41 15.88 2.42
CA SER A 40 0.27 14.65 2.02
C SER A 40 -0.56 13.41 2.36
N CYS A 41 -0.72 12.52 1.38
CA CYS A 41 -1.47 11.30 1.48
C CYS A 41 -0.48 10.10 1.61
N LEU A 42 -0.94 8.94 2.12
CA LEU A 42 -0.04 7.81 2.41
C LEU A 42 0.75 7.36 1.18
N PHE A 43 0.09 7.36 0.02
CA PHE A 43 0.60 6.88 -1.26
C PHE A 43 0.87 8.02 -2.28
N GLY A 44 0.94 9.29 -1.84
CA GLY A 44 1.15 10.41 -2.77
C GLY A 44 1.05 11.82 -2.16
N ARG A 45 1.34 12.84 -2.98
CA ARG A 45 1.13 14.24 -2.62
C ARG A 45 0.17 14.88 -3.63
N ILE A 46 -0.66 15.80 -3.15
CA ILE A 46 -1.43 16.69 -4.01
C ILE A 46 -0.68 18.01 -4.02
N ASN A 47 -0.23 18.44 -5.19
CA ASN A 47 0.44 19.74 -5.33
C ASN A 47 -0.62 20.85 -5.44
N GLU A 48 -0.23 22.09 -5.13
CA GLU A 48 -1.14 23.27 -5.15
C GLU A 48 -1.78 23.52 -6.54
N GLU A 49 -1.23 22.94 -7.60
CA GLU A 49 -1.74 23.03 -8.98
C GLU A 49 -2.71 21.89 -9.36
N TYR A 50 -3.12 21.04 -8.42
CA TYR A 50 -3.92 19.82 -8.65
C TYR A 50 -3.28 18.80 -9.61
N GLU A 51 -2.00 18.99 -9.95
CA GLU A 51 -1.19 17.95 -10.58
C GLU A 51 -0.78 16.94 -9.50
N PHE A 52 -1.22 15.69 -9.69
CA PHE A 52 -0.82 14.59 -8.82
C PHE A 52 0.66 14.25 -9.06
N GLU A 53 1.56 14.82 -8.26
CA GLU A 53 2.84 14.15 -7.99
C GLU A 53 2.56 13.02 -7.02
N TYR A 54 2.38 11.82 -7.58
CA TYR A 54 2.49 10.62 -6.77
C TYR A 54 3.79 10.69 -5.95
N SER A 55 3.86 9.96 -4.84
CA SER A 55 5.12 9.74 -4.14
C SER A 55 5.96 8.79 -5.02
N LEU A 56 6.35 9.26 -6.22
CA LEU A 56 7.02 8.53 -7.28
C LEU A 56 8.37 7.97 -6.79
N ASP A 57 8.89 8.51 -5.69
CA ASP A 57 10.15 8.09 -5.10
C ASP A 57 10.02 6.89 -4.15
N VAL A 58 8.80 6.48 -3.76
CA VAL A 58 8.61 5.33 -2.88
C VAL A 58 8.38 4.07 -3.70
N ASP A 59 9.34 3.15 -3.63
CA ASP A 59 9.20 1.80 -4.15
C ASP A 59 8.23 0.98 -3.27
N TRP A 60 6.93 1.12 -3.54
CA TRP A 60 5.88 0.42 -2.82
C TRP A 60 5.97 -1.10 -2.97
N VAL A 61 6.57 -1.63 -4.05
CA VAL A 61 6.81 -3.06 -4.19
C VAL A 61 7.76 -3.52 -3.10
N SER A 62 8.91 -2.86 -2.95
CA SER A 62 9.89 -3.21 -1.92
C SER A 62 9.34 -2.99 -0.51
N VAL A 63 8.56 -1.93 -0.26
CA VAL A 63 7.91 -1.72 1.05
C VAL A 63 6.93 -2.86 1.38
N ILE A 64 6.06 -3.25 0.45
CA ILE A 64 5.10 -4.34 0.66
C ILE A 64 5.82 -5.67 0.89
N ILE A 65 6.87 -5.96 0.10
CA ILE A 65 7.70 -7.16 0.29
C ILE A 65 8.38 -7.14 1.66
N GLU A 66 8.93 -6.00 2.08
CA GLU A 66 9.58 -5.88 3.38
C GLU A 66 8.58 -6.05 4.53
N MET A 67 7.39 -5.43 4.44
CA MET A 67 6.32 -5.64 5.40
C MET A 67 6.02 -7.13 5.53
N LEU A 68 5.79 -7.81 4.40
CA LEU A 68 5.49 -9.23 4.37
C LEU A 68 6.67 -10.12 4.77
N SER A 69 7.92 -9.68 4.68
CA SER A 69 9.05 -10.44 5.21
C SER A 69 9.06 -10.50 6.75
N ARG A 70 8.31 -9.60 7.41
CA ARG A 70 8.19 -9.51 8.88
C ARG A 70 7.07 -10.42 9.39
N LYS A 71 6.41 -10.03 10.49
CA LYS A 71 5.39 -10.84 11.21
C LYS A 71 4.03 -10.86 10.51
N VAL A 72 3.72 -9.85 9.69
CA VAL A 72 2.44 -9.76 9.00
C VAL A 72 2.35 -10.83 7.91
N ASP A 73 1.26 -11.60 7.94
CA ASP A 73 1.00 -12.69 6.98
C ASP A 73 -0.14 -12.31 6.02
N LYS A 74 -0.92 -11.27 6.35
CA LYS A 74 -2.08 -10.81 5.60
C LYS A 74 -2.08 -9.29 5.45
N ILE A 75 -2.10 -8.80 4.23
CA ILE A 75 -2.23 -7.37 3.94
C ILE A 75 -3.41 -7.16 2.99
N TYR A 76 -4.29 -6.23 3.36
CA TYR A 76 -5.32 -5.66 2.49
C TYR A 76 -5.02 -4.17 2.32
N ILE A 77 -4.86 -3.70 1.08
CA ILE A 77 -4.70 -2.28 0.74
C ILE A 77 -5.83 -1.87 -0.19
N GLU A 78 -6.67 -0.98 0.28
CA GLU A 78 -7.74 -0.35 -0.50
C GLU A 78 -7.36 1.12 -0.70
N ASN A 79 -6.94 1.44 -1.92
CA ASN A 79 -6.54 2.78 -2.32
C ASN A 79 -7.13 3.08 -3.68
N ASP A 80 -8.46 3.13 -3.75
CA ASP A 80 -9.18 3.44 -4.99
C ASP A 80 -9.11 4.93 -5.33
N ALA A 81 -8.80 5.79 -4.35
CA ALA A 81 -8.63 7.22 -4.54
C ALA A 81 -7.35 7.57 -5.32
N TYR A 82 -6.29 6.77 -5.17
CA TYR A 82 -4.99 7.01 -5.81
C TYR A 82 -4.47 5.72 -6.46
N PRO A 83 -5.12 5.23 -7.54
CA PRO A 83 -4.87 3.89 -8.07
C PRO A 83 -3.45 3.68 -8.59
N ASP A 84 -2.77 4.74 -9.05
CA ASP A 84 -1.47 4.63 -9.70
C ASP A 84 -0.28 4.43 -8.74
N TYR A 85 -0.51 4.34 -7.42
CA TYR A 85 0.55 4.03 -6.44
C TYR A 85 1.21 2.66 -6.67
N LEU A 86 0.48 1.74 -7.29
CA LEU A 86 0.99 0.49 -7.83
C LEU A 86 0.59 0.42 -9.30
N SER A 87 1.56 0.29 -10.19
CA SER A 87 1.29 -0.02 -11.60
C SER A 87 0.99 -1.51 -11.79
N TYR A 88 0.56 -1.87 -13.01
CA TYR A 88 0.41 -3.27 -13.40
C TYR A 88 1.74 -4.04 -13.34
N GLU A 89 2.85 -3.40 -13.71
CA GLU A 89 4.20 -3.96 -13.63
C GLU A 89 4.59 -4.23 -12.18
N ASN A 90 4.28 -3.31 -11.26
CA ASN A 90 4.49 -3.49 -9.82
C ASN A 90 3.68 -4.69 -9.30
N ALA A 91 2.44 -4.86 -9.76
CA ALA A 91 1.63 -6.03 -9.42
C ALA A 91 2.27 -7.33 -9.93
N ILE A 92 2.77 -7.36 -11.16
CA ILE A 92 3.52 -8.52 -11.70
C ILE A 92 4.76 -8.78 -10.85
N GLU A 93 5.54 -7.77 -10.51
CA GLU A 93 6.75 -7.93 -9.70
C GLU A 93 6.42 -8.53 -8.33
N LEU A 94 5.36 -8.06 -7.67
CA LEU A 94 4.87 -8.65 -6.42
C LEU A 94 4.56 -10.14 -6.60
N THR A 95 3.87 -10.54 -7.67
CA THR A 95 3.58 -11.97 -7.91
C THR A 95 4.82 -12.84 -8.08
N GLN A 96 5.93 -12.26 -8.54
CA GLN A 96 7.20 -12.98 -8.71
C GLN A 96 8.00 -13.04 -7.41
N ARG A 97 7.99 -11.97 -6.61
CA ARG A 97 8.80 -11.85 -5.39
C ARG A 97 8.15 -12.49 -4.16
N LEU A 98 6.82 -12.47 -4.05
CA LEU A 98 6.11 -13.00 -2.88
C LEU A 98 6.36 -14.48 -2.59
N PRO A 99 6.39 -15.39 -3.59
CA PRO A 99 6.68 -16.80 -3.35
C PRO A 99 8.07 -17.04 -2.75
N LEU A 100 9.02 -16.13 -2.98
CA LEU A 100 10.40 -16.26 -2.50
C LEU A 100 10.53 -16.03 -0.99
N LEU A 101 9.50 -15.48 -0.33
CA LEU A 101 9.49 -15.24 1.12
C LEU A 101 9.33 -16.52 1.95
N GLY A 102 9.06 -17.66 1.32
CA GLY A 102 9.05 -18.97 1.99
C GLY A 102 7.96 -19.13 3.06
N LYS A 103 6.91 -18.29 3.04
CA LYS A 103 5.80 -18.34 3.99
C LYS A 103 4.46 -18.16 3.31
N LYS A 104 3.39 -18.61 3.98
CA LYS A 104 2.02 -18.45 3.49
C LYS A 104 1.57 -17.00 3.66
N ILE A 105 1.47 -16.29 2.54
CA ILE A 105 1.04 -14.89 2.48
C ILE A 105 -0.36 -14.81 1.93
N TRP A 106 -1.11 -13.81 2.37
CA TRP A 106 -2.31 -13.33 1.69
C TRP A 106 -2.15 -11.85 1.38
N LEU A 107 -2.18 -11.48 0.11
CA LEU A 107 -2.07 -10.09 -0.33
C LEU A 107 -3.26 -9.74 -1.22
N SER A 108 -3.93 -8.64 -0.88
CA SER A 108 -4.92 -8.01 -1.76
C SER A 108 -4.71 -6.51 -1.79
N VAL A 109 -4.50 -5.98 -2.99
CA VAL A 109 -4.22 -4.56 -3.23
C VAL A 109 -5.04 -4.06 -4.42
N SER A 110 -5.52 -2.81 -4.35
CA SER A 110 -5.91 -2.06 -5.54
C SER A 110 -4.65 -1.61 -6.29
N PHE A 111 -4.68 -1.54 -7.61
CA PHE A 111 -3.58 -1.01 -8.42
C PHE A 111 -4.12 -0.44 -9.73
N GLY A 112 -3.39 0.52 -10.30
CA GLY A 112 -3.75 1.22 -11.52
C GLY A 112 -3.66 0.29 -12.71
N ARG A 113 -4.75 0.21 -13.49
CA ARG A 113 -4.76 -0.47 -14.78
C ARG A 113 -4.66 0.58 -15.88
N HIS A 114 -4.01 0.26 -17.00
CA HIS A 114 -4.06 1.10 -18.20
C HIS A 114 -5.52 1.41 -18.58
N LYS A 115 -5.96 2.64 -18.28
CA LYS A 115 -7.19 3.38 -18.63
C LYS A 115 -8.57 2.71 -18.71
N ASN A 116 -8.77 1.39 -18.67
CA ASN A 116 -10.08 0.80 -19.01
C ASN A 116 -10.69 -0.28 -18.10
N GLU A 117 -10.05 -0.83 -17.06
CA GLU A 117 -10.72 -1.80 -16.18
C GLU A 117 -10.09 -1.85 -14.78
N ASN A 118 -10.88 -1.93 -13.70
CA ASN A 118 -10.35 -2.07 -12.34
C ASN A 118 -9.83 -3.50 -12.09
N SER A 119 -8.61 -3.68 -11.58
CA SER A 119 -8.04 -4.99 -11.20
C SER A 119 -7.74 -5.10 -9.72
N LYS A 120 -7.98 -6.30 -9.17
CA LYS A 120 -7.54 -6.71 -7.83
C LYS A 120 -6.57 -7.86 -7.97
N LEU A 121 -5.43 -7.78 -7.27
CA LEU A 121 -4.52 -8.92 -7.13
C LEU A 121 -5.02 -9.77 -5.95
N LEU A 122 -5.13 -11.08 -6.16
CA LEU A 122 -5.46 -12.05 -5.12
C LEU A 122 -4.42 -13.17 -5.18
N GLN A 123 -3.60 -13.27 -4.14
CA GLN A 123 -2.71 -14.41 -3.90
C GLN A 123 -2.76 -14.83 -2.44
#